data_AF-A0A517R8K1-F1
#
_entry.id   AF-A0A517R8K1-F1
#
_cell.length_a   1.000
_cell.length_b   1.000
_cell.length_c   1.000
_cell.angle_alpha   90.00
_cell.angle_beta   90.00
_cell.angle_gamma   90.00
#
_symmetry.space_group_name_H-M   'P 1'
#
loop_
_entity.id
_entity.type
_entity.pdbx_description
1 polymer ?
#
loop_
_entity_poly.entity_id
_entity_poly.type
_entity_poly.pdbx_seq_one_letter_code
_entity_poly.pdbx_strand_id
1 'polypeptide(L)'
;MKTVLIQLMNEEAGFIVSSELVLVSTIAVLAMIVGLSEVANNVNQELEDVGSAFGRINQSFYVAGASGHKGYTYGSDFHDQFDFCDGQNDIVCDRPPVREGRGGYNY
;
A
#
# COMPACT_ATOMS: atom_id res chain seq x y z
N MET A 1 22.54 -47.79 30.59
CA MET A 1 21.87 -46.48 30.73
C MET A 1 22.77 -45.39 31.31
N LYS A 2 23.51 -45.62 32.41
CA LYS A 2 24.43 -44.59 32.97
C LYS A 2 25.55 -44.14 32.03
N THR A 3 26.06 -45.04 31.19
CA THR A 3 27.17 -44.77 30.25
C THR A 3 26.79 -43.82 29.11
N VAL A 4 25.61 -43.99 28.51
CA VAL A 4 25.12 -43.09 27.46
C VAL A 4 24.88 -41.68 28.01
N LEU A 5 24.33 -41.55 29.23
CA LEU A 5 24.15 -40.24 29.87
C LEU A 5 25.49 -39.52 30.12
N ILE A 6 26.51 -40.25 30.57
CA ILE A 6 27.85 -39.71 30.80
C ILE A 6 28.56 -39.35 29.48
N GLN A 7 28.30 -40.10 28.40
CA GLN A 7 28.81 -39.77 27.07
C GLN A 7 28.18 -38.47 26.53
N LEU A 8 26.85 -38.33 26.62
CA LEU A 8 26.15 -37.11 26.20
C LEU A 8 26.57 -35.88 27.02
N MET A 9 26.87 -36.04 28.31
CA MET A 9 27.34 -34.94 29.17
C MET A 9 28.79 -34.51 28.88
N ASN A 10 29.59 -35.35 28.22
CA ASN A 10 31.00 -35.08 27.90
C ASN A 10 31.26 -34.85 26.40
N GLU A 11 30.22 -34.79 25.58
CA GLU A 11 30.33 -34.55 24.14
C GLU A 11 30.33 -33.05 23.81
N GLU A 12 31.51 -32.48 23.57
CA GLU A 12 31.65 -31.09 23.10
C GLU A 12 31.22 -30.91 21.63
N ALA A 13 31.35 -31.95 20.81
CA ALA A 13 31.02 -31.90 19.38
C ALA A 13 29.52 -31.60 19.15
N GLY A 14 28.62 -32.17 19.98
CA GLY A 14 27.18 -31.89 19.91
C GLY A 14 26.82 -30.46 20.32
N PHE A 15 27.56 -29.87 21.27
CA PHE A 15 27.37 -28.49 21.72
C PHE A 15 27.78 -27.47 20.65
N ILE A 16 28.89 -27.73 19.95
CA ILE A 16 29.40 -26.87 18.86
C ILE A 16 28.42 -26.87 17.68
N VAL A 17 27.94 -28.05 17.26
CA VAL A 17 26.98 -28.19 16.16
C VAL A 17 25.63 -27.54 16.48
N SER A 18 25.17 -27.64 17.73
CA SER A 18 23.93 -26.97 18.17
C SER A 18 24.06 -25.44 18.12
N SER A 19 25.21 -24.91 18.54
CA SER A 19 25.47 -23.48 18.54
C SER A 19 25.55 -22.89 17.13
N GLU A 20 26.14 -23.61 16.18
CA GLU A 20 26.20 -23.22 14.77
C GLU A 20 24.81 -23.24 14.10
N LEU A 21 23.98 -24.25 14.40
CA LEU A 21 22.60 -24.31 13.93
C LEU A 21 21.74 -23.15 14.47
N VAL A 22 21.96 -22.77 15.74
CA VAL A 22 21.30 -21.59 16.34
C VAL A 22 21.73 -20.30 15.63
N LEU A 23 23.02 -20.16 15.30
CA LEU A 23 23.50 -19.00 14.53
C LEU A 23 22.86 -18.94 13.13
N VAL A 24 22.82 -20.05 12.39
CA VAL A 24 22.21 -20.08 11.05
C VAL A 24 20.70 -19.81 11.12
N SER A 25 20.00 -20.41 12.09
CA SER A 25 18.56 -20.22 12.24
C SER A 25 18.19 -18.78 12.61
N THR A 26 18.97 -18.10 13.46
CA THR A 26 18.74 -16.69 13.78
C THR A 26 18.95 -15.78 12.57
N ILE A 27 19.99 -16.02 11.76
CA ILE A 27 20.19 -15.29 10.50
C ILE A 27 19.01 -15.52 9.54
N ALA A 28 18.54 -16.77 9.41
CA ALA A 28 17.42 -17.10 8.54
C ALA A 28 16.11 -16.41 8.98
N VAL A 29 15.83 -16.37 10.29
CA VAL A 29 14.64 -15.69 10.83
C VAL A 29 14.73 -14.18 10.60
N LEU A 30 15.90 -13.56 10.84
CA LEU A 30 16.09 -12.13 10.58
C LEU A 30 15.92 -11.79 9.09
N ALA A 31 16.51 -12.58 8.20
CA ALA A 31 16.33 -12.41 6.76
C ALA A 31 14.87 -12.55 6.34
N MET A 32 14.12 -13.49 6.94
CA MET A 32 12.71 -13.67 6.66
C MET A 32 11.86 -12.50 7.14
N ILE A 33 12.14 -11.95 8.34
CA ILE A 33 11.41 -10.79 8.87
C ILE A 33 11.60 -9.57 7.96
N VAL A 34 12.86 -9.28 7.59
CA VAL A 34 13.16 -8.17 6.67
C VAL A 34 12.50 -8.42 5.31
N GLY A 35 12.63 -9.63 4.76
CA GLY A 35 12.01 -9.99 3.49
C GLY A 35 10.50 -9.81 3.49
N LEU A 36 9.81 -10.23 4.55
CA LEU A 36 8.37 -10.07 4.69
C LEU A 36 7.97 -8.59 4.84
N SER A 37 8.76 -7.79 5.55
CA SER A 37 8.54 -6.34 5.67
C SER A 37 8.63 -5.64 4.32
N GLU A 38 9.65 -5.95 3.52
CA GLU A 38 9.80 -5.37 2.18
C GLU A 38 8.72 -5.83 1.21
N VAL A 39 8.28 -7.09 1.29
CA VAL A 39 7.16 -7.58 0.49
C VAL A 39 5.87 -6.84 0.85
N ALA A 40 5.59 -6.66 2.14
CA ALA A 40 4.41 -5.92 2.59
C ALA A 40 4.45 -4.46 2.12
N ASN A 41 5.60 -3.80 2.24
CA ASN A 41 5.76 -2.41 1.82
C ASN A 41 5.60 -2.25 0.31
N ASN A 42 6.21 -3.13 -0.50
CA ASN A 42 6.09 -3.10 -1.95
C ASN A 42 4.65 -3.38 -2.40
N VAL A 43 3.96 -4.37 -1.81
CA VAL A 43 2.56 -4.65 -2.16
C VAL A 43 1.67 -3.44 -1.88
N ASN A 44 1.87 -2.75 -0.75
CA ASN A 44 1.10 -1.55 -0.45
C ASN A 44 1.38 -0.40 -1.43
N GLN A 45 2.64 -0.21 -1.84
CA GLN A 45 3.00 0.80 -2.83
C GLN A 45 2.38 0.50 -4.21
N GLU A 46 2.42 -0.77 -4.66
CA GLU A 46 1.78 -1.13 -5.94
C GLU A 46 0.26 -0.98 -5.90
N LEU A 47 -0.39 -1.27 -4.76
CA LEU A 47 -1.83 -1.03 -4.59
C LEU A 47 -2.18 0.46 -4.58
N GLU A 48 -1.28 1.30 -4.05
CA GLU A 48 -1.41 2.76 -4.12
C GLU A 48 -1.29 3.25 -5.56
N ASP A 49 -0.29 2.78 -6.30
CA ASP A 49 -0.09 3.12 -7.70
C ASP A 49 -1.30 2.71 -8.56
N VAL A 50 -1.88 1.53 -8.29
CA VAL A 50 -3.13 1.10 -8.92
C VAL A 50 -4.28 2.05 -8.57
N GLY A 51 -4.42 2.44 -7.30
CA GLY A 51 -5.44 3.40 -6.86
C GLY A 51 -5.31 4.75 -7.58
N SER A 52 -4.10 5.31 -7.63
CA SER A 52 -3.82 6.57 -8.33
C SER A 52 -4.10 6.43 -9.84
N ALA A 53 -3.74 5.31 -10.45
CA ALA A 53 -4.02 5.06 -11.87
C ALA A 53 -5.54 5.10 -12.18
N PHE A 54 -6.38 4.58 -11.29
CA PHE A 54 -7.83 4.69 -11.43
C PHE A 54 -8.35 6.12 -11.23
N GLY A 55 -7.83 6.86 -10.24
CA GLY A 55 -8.19 8.27 -10.04
C GLY A 55 -7.78 9.18 -11.19
N ARG A 56 -6.69 8.85 -11.89
CA ARG A 56 -6.21 9.59 -13.08
C ARG A 56 -7.00 9.34 -14.35
N ILE A 57 -7.97 8.43 -14.35
CA ILE A 57 -8.90 8.29 -15.48
C ILE A 57 -9.75 9.56 -15.55
N ASN A 58 -10.02 10.05 -16.75
CA ASN A 58 -10.90 11.20 -16.90
C ASN A 58 -12.33 10.80 -16.48
N GLN A 59 -12.72 11.19 -15.27
CA GLN A 59 -14.07 11.00 -14.72
C GLN A 59 -15.05 12.10 -15.14
N SER A 60 -14.59 13.09 -15.91
CA SER A 60 -15.39 14.23 -16.36
C SER A 60 -16.15 13.92 -17.66
N PHE A 61 -17.35 14.50 -17.79
CA PHE A 61 -18.12 14.46 -19.04
C PHE A 61 -18.64 15.83 -19.40
N TYR A 62 -18.89 16.05 -20.69
CA TYR A 62 -19.47 17.29 -21.21
C TYR A 62 -20.47 16.98 -22.33
N VAL A 63 -21.68 17.48 -22.18
CA VAL A 63 -22.77 17.40 -23.16
C VAL A 63 -23.21 18.81 -23.49
N ALA A 64 -23.00 19.22 -24.75
CA ALA A 64 -23.45 20.51 -25.23
C ALA A 64 -24.98 20.57 -25.39
N GLY A 65 -25.59 21.66 -24.93
CA GLY A 65 -26.97 22.00 -25.28
C GLY A 65 -27.08 22.62 -26.67
N ALA A 66 -28.28 22.65 -27.25
CA ALA A 66 -28.53 23.28 -28.53
C ALA A 66 -29.19 24.64 -28.34
N SER A 67 -28.81 25.64 -29.16
CA SER A 67 -29.40 26.98 -29.14
C SER A 67 -29.75 27.44 -30.56
N GLY A 68 -30.95 27.99 -30.73
CA GLY A 68 -31.44 28.51 -32.01
C GLY A 68 -32.58 29.51 -31.85
N HIS A 69 -33.08 30.02 -32.98
CA HIS A 69 -33.99 31.18 -33.07
C HIS A 69 -35.31 31.07 -32.28
N LYS A 70 -35.73 29.86 -31.86
CA LYS A 70 -37.00 29.60 -31.16
C LYS A 70 -36.88 28.68 -29.95
N GLY A 71 -35.67 28.36 -29.50
CA GLY A 71 -35.49 27.45 -28.38
C GLY A 71 -34.04 27.25 -28.02
N TYR A 72 -33.81 26.99 -26.74
CA TYR A 72 -32.52 26.60 -26.21
C TYR A 72 -32.71 25.41 -25.27
N THR A 73 -31.73 24.51 -25.26
CA THR A 73 -31.60 23.43 -24.28
C THR A 73 -30.32 23.67 -23.50
N TYR A 74 -30.36 23.41 -22.20
CA TYR A 74 -29.15 23.42 -21.40
C TYR A 74 -28.33 22.16 -21.68
N GLY A 75 -27.00 22.30 -21.67
CA GLY A 75 -26.09 21.17 -21.62
C GLY A 75 -25.91 20.66 -20.19
N SER A 76 -25.12 19.61 -20.04
CA SER A 76 -24.67 19.12 -18.73
C SER A 76 -23.18 18.83 -18.78
N ASP A 77 -22.49 19.20 -17.71
CA ASP A 77 -21.09 18.86 -17.52
C ASP A 77 -20.83 18.40 -16.09
N PHE A 78 -19.83 17.55 -15.95
CA PHE A 78 -19.26 17.15 -14.68
C PHE A 78 -17.75 17.33 -14.81
N HIS A 79 -17.18 18.07 -13.87
CA HIS A 79 -15.74 18.31 -13.78
C HIS A 79 -15.25 17.76 -12.46
N ASP A 80 -14.48 16.68 -12.55
CA ASP A 80 -13.74 16.13 -11.43
C ASP A 80 -12.53 17.05 -11.17
N GLN A 81 -12.37 17.52 -9.93
CA GLN A 81 -11.31 18.45 -9.56
C GLN A 81 -10.33 17.75 -8.64
N PHE A 82 -9.04 17.92 -8.92
CA PHE A 82 -7.95 17.40 -8.09
C PHE A 82 -8.17 17.73 -6.61
N ASP A 83 -8.27 16.70 -5.79
CA ASP A 83 -8.44 16.84 -4.34
C ASP A 83 -7.22 16.34 -3.54
N PHE A 84 -7.38 16.21 -2.22
CA PHE A 84 -6.30 15.83 -1.31
C PHE A 84 -5.86 14.36 -1.44
N CYS A 85 -6.57 13.53 -2.20
CA CYS A 85 -6.36 12.09 -2.36
C CYS A 85 -6.00 11.70 -3.82
N ASP A 86 -5.71 12.67 -4.68
CA ASP A 86 -5.36 12.47 -6.09
C ASP A 86 -3.85 12.57 -6.38
N GLY A 87 -3.05 12.89 -5.37
CA GLY A 87 -1.61 12.98 -5.44
C GLY A 87 -0.91 11.62 -5.39
N GLN A 88 0.40 11.62 -5.64
CA GLN A 88 1.22 10.43 -5.45
C GLN A 88 1.53 10.27 -3.95
N ASN A 89 1.24 9.11 -3.39
CA ASN A 89 1.40 8.77 -1.96
C ASN A 89 0.47 9.52 -1.00
N ASP A 90 -0.74 9.94 -1.42
CA ASP A 90 -1.71 10.63 -0.56
C ASP A 90 -3.04 9.89 -0.35
N ILE A 91 -3.13 8.62 -0.75
CA ILE A 91 -4.24 7.73 -0.41
C ILE A 91 -4.16 7.41 1.09
N VAL A 92 -4.60 8.35 1.93
CA VAL A 92 -4.71 8.20 3.38
C VAL A 92 -6.14 7.87 3.75
N CYS A 93 -6.33 6.73 4.43
CA CYS A 93 -7.61 6.30 5.01
C CYS A 93 -8.05 7.14 6.23
N ASP A 94 -7.37 8.26 6.51
CA ASP A 94 -7.45 8.99 7.76
C ASP A 94 -8.52 10.10 7.73
N ARG A 95 -9.13 10.35 6.55
CA ARG A 95 -10.16 11.37 6.40
C ARG A 95 -11.53 10.74 6.13
N PRO A 96 -12.57 11.09 6.92
CA PRO A 96 -13.94 10.74 6.57
C PRO A 96 -14.29 11.38 5.21
N PRO A 97 -15.20 10.77 4.43
CA PRO A 97 -15.56 11.25 3.10
C PRO A 97 -15.95 12.74 3.17
N VAL A 98 -15.09 13.58 2.59
CA VAL A 98 -15.38 15.00 2.39
C VAL A 98 -16.10 15.14 1.05
N ARG A 99 -17.06 16.07 0.97
CA ARG A 99 -17.82 16.29 -0.26
C ARG A 99 -16.89 16.90 -1.31
N GLU A 100 -16.79 16.28 -2.47
CA GLU A 100 -16.25 16.93 -3.66
C GLU A 100 -17.11 18.17 -3.99
N GLY A 101 -16.50 19.36 -3.94
CA GLY A 101 -17.13 20.60 -4.36
C GLY A 101 -17.18 21.74 -3.33
N ARG A 102 -16.45 22.82 -3.68
CA ARG A 102 -16.48 24.20 -3.14
C ARG A 102 -16.10 24.38 -1.68
N GLY A 103 -14.84 24.07 -1.36
CA GLY A 103 -14.09 24.89 -0.41
C GLY A 103 -13.65 26.18 -1.11
N GLY A 104 -14.34 27.29 -0.86
CA GLY A 104 -13.98 28.59 -1.43
C GLY A 104 -12.60 29.03 -0.97
N TYR A 105 -11.61 29.00 -1.86
CA TYR A 105 -10.40 29.80 -1.70
C TYR A 105 -10.80 31.25 -1.94
N ASN A 106 -10.98 32.01 -0.85
CA ASN A 106 -11.02 33.46 -0.92
C ASN A 106 -9.64 33.93 -1.38
N TYR A 107 -9.64 34.81 -2.39
CA TYR A 107 -8.50 35.54 -2.93
C TYR A 107 -7.61 36.15 -1.83
#